data_AF-A0A7W7HIJ2-F1
#
_entry.id   AF-A0A7W7HIJ2-F1
#
_cell.length_a   1.000
_cell.length_b   1.000
_cell.length_c   1.000
_cell.angle_alpha   90.00
_cell.angle_beta   90.00
_cell.angle_gamma   90.00
#
_symmetry.space_group_name_H-M   'P 1'
#
loop_
_entity.id
_entity.type
_entity.pdbx_description
1 polymer ?
#
loop_
_entity_poly.entity_id
_entity_poly.type
_entity_poly.pdbx_seq_one_letter_code
_entity_poly.pdbx_strand_id
1 'polypeptide(L)'
;MTTDDGWVPASPPKTWEWGTRALMLAVAATCGLTALFLVCDLAVWSHLRSGDEAVSPALIWIIEHIDSLNLLGLFLVGAYLVGFFVWRRRTKDALRGYVAEPDGLLSHWSVPVWNAAIFASFLIRMNVDTSAEDLDGMVWALQVEALQHVVRLAGLTVLLIGLWEIRDRVRAGFRDSGVMRPTRRTPGRIPFQGDAAGPGAGGTPDR
;
A
#
# COMPACT_ATOMS: atom_id res chain seq x y z
N MET A 1 -0.07 -6.46 -28.50
CA MET A 1 -1.21 -6.64 -29.42
C MET A 1 -1.90 -5.30 -29.59
N THR A 2 -1.44 -4.51 -30.55
CA THR A 2 -2.25 -3.46 -31.18
C THR A 2 -3.06 -4.16 -32.25
N THR A 3 -4.38 -4.02 -32.26
CA THR A 3 -5.14 -4.35 -33.47
C THR A 3 -4.68 -3.38 -34.56
N ASP A 4 -4.55 -3.85 -35.80
CA ASP A 4 -4.06 -3.06 -36.94
C ASP A 4 -4.88 -1.76 -37.17
N ASP A 5 -6.04 -1.65 -36.53
CA ASP A 5 -6.97 -0.52 -36.56
C ASP A 5 -6.65 0.64 -35.59
N GLY A 6 -5.54 0.57 -34.84
CA GLY A 6 -5.14 1.63 -33.92
C GLY A 6 -5.99 1.69 -32.64
N TRP A 7 -6.38 0.52 -32.13
CA TRP A 7 -7.03 0.36 -30.83
C TRP A 7 -6.14 -0.45 -29.87
N VAL A 8 -6.21 -0.09 -28.60
CA VAL A 8 -5.50 -0.76 -27.50
C VAL A 8 -6.49 -1.10 -26.38
N PRO A 9 -6.25 -2.19 -25.62
CA PRO A 9 -7.07 -2.52 -24.47
C PRO A 9 -7.16 -1.35 -23.49
N ALA A 10 -8.30 -1.23 -22.82
CA ALA A 10 -8.47 -0.25 -21.75
C ALA A 10 -7.36 -0.40 -20.72
N SER A 11 -6.89 0.74 -20.23
CA SER A 11 -5.87 0.83 -19.20
C SER A 11 -6.37 1.72 -18.07
N PRO A 12 -5.91 1.49 -16.82
CA PRO A 12 -6.26 2.36 -15.72
C PRO A 12 -5.89 3.83 -16.04
N PRO A 13 -6.66 4.81 -15.57
CA PRO A 13 -6.30 6.22 -15.71
C PRO A 13 -4.91 6.51 -15.14
N LYS A 14 -4.12 7.36 -15.81
CA LYS A 14 -2.79 7.75 -15.32
C LYS A 14 -2.82 8.34 -13.91
N THR A 15 -3.89 9.06 -13.56
CA THR A 15 -4.11 9.62 -12.22
C THR A 15 -4.23 8.54 -11.15
N TRP A 16 -4.82 7.39 -11.48
CA TRP A 16 -4.85 6.23 -10.60
C TRP A 16 -3.45 5.64 -10.42
N GLU A 17 -2.66 5.50 -11.49
CA GLU A 17 -1.28 4.99 -11.38
C GLU A 17 -0.39 5.87 -10.49
N TRP A 18 -0.50 7.19 -10.63
CA TRP A 18 0.20 8.13 -9.75
C TRP A 18 -0.26 8.01 -8.30
N GLY A 19 -1.57 7.87 -8.06
CA GLY A 19 -2.11 7.64 -6.73
C GLY A 19 -1.59 6.36 -6.09
N THR A 20 -1.56 5.25 -6.84
CA THR A 20 -1.02 3.96 -6.38
C THR A 20 0.48 4.09 -6.04
N ARG A 21 1.28 4.74 -6.91
CA ARG A 21 2.71 4.96 -6.66
C ARG A 21 2.96 5.85 -5.44
N ALA A 22 2.19 6.92 -5.27
CA ALA A 22 2.30 7.81 -4.13
C ALA A 22 1.97 7.07 -2.82
N LEU A 23 0.92 6.23 -2.82
CA LEU A 23 0.59 5.39 -1.68
C LEU A 23 1.71 4.39 -1.36
N MET A 24 2.24 3.69 -2.36
CA MET A 24 3.36 2.77 -2.17
C MET A 24 4.60 3.48 -1.63
N LEU A 25 4.89 4.69 -2.11
CA LEU A 25 6.01 5.51 -1.61
C LEU A 25 5.79 5.91 -0.15
N ALA A 26 4.58 6.31 0.23
CA ALA A 26 4.26 6.65 1.62
C ALA A 26 4.41 5.43 2.55
N VAL A 27 3.94 4.25 2.12
CA VAL A 27 4.13 3.01 2.89
C VAL A 27 5.61 2.64 2.97
N ALA A 28 6.37 2.73 1.86
CA ALA A 28 7.80 2.45 1.85
C ALA A 28 8.61 3.42 2.73
N ALA A 29 8.28 4.71 2.72
CA ALA A 29 8.88 5.71 3.62
C ALA A 29 8.57 5.37 5.09
N THR A 30 7.34 4.93 5.38
CA THR A 30 6.96 4.47 6.71
C THR A 30 7.75 3.23 7.11
N CYS A 31 7.95 2.26 6.21
CA CYS A 31 8.81 1.10 6.46
C CYS A 31 10.23 1.52 6.78
N GLY A 32 10.82 2.42 5.98
CA GLY A 32 12.17 2.93 6.18
C GLY A 32 12.35 3.60 7.54
N LEU A 33 11.40 4.45 7.94
CA LEU A 33 11.43 5.09 9.25
C LEU A 33 11.20 4.09 10.40
N THR A 34 10.31 3.12 10.22
CA THR A 34 10.09 2.06 11.24
C THR A 34 11.34 1.19 11.41
N ALA A 35 12.03 0.87 10.31
CA ALA A 35 13.29 0.13 10.35
C ALA A 35 14.41 0.97 11.00
N LEU A 36 14.43 2.28 10.75
CA LEU A 36 15.37 3.18 11.41
C LEU A 36 15.22 3.14 12.93
N PHE A 37 13.98 3.29 13.44
CA PHE A 37 13.71 3.20 14.88
C PHE A 37 14.09 1.84 15.46
N LEU A 38 13.73 0.74 14.79
CA LEU A 38 14.13 -0.60 15.21
C LEU A 38 15.66 -0.75 15.33
N VAL A 39 16.41 -0.25 14.36
CA VAL A 39 17.88 -0.31 14.39
C VAL A 39 18.43 0.55 15.53
N CYS A 40 17.82 1.70 15.82
CA CYS A 40 18.18 2.52 16.97
C CYS A 40 17.94 1.80 18.28
N ASP A 41 16.78 1.18 18.48
CA ASP A 41 16.45 0.45 19.71
C ASP A 41 17.45 -0.69 19.94
N LEU A 42 17.78 -1.43 18.88
CA LEU A 42 18.78 -2.51 18.93
C LEU A 42 20.19 -1.98 19.20
N ALA A 43 20.55 -0.83 18.65
CA ALA A 43 21.85 -0.20 18.89
C ALA A 43 21.97 0.31 20.33
N VAL A 44 20.94 0.97 20.86
CA VAL A 44 20.88 1.42 22.25
C VAL A 44 20.92 0.21 23.18
N TRP A 45 20.14 -0.83 22.90
CA TRP A 45 20.16 -2.09 23.66
C TRP A 45 21.54 -2.73 23.67
N SER A 46 22.20 -2.79 22.51
CA SER A 46 23.57 -3.31 22.40
C SER A 46 24.55 -2.50 23.24
N HIS A 47 24.44 -1.17 23.22
CA HIS A 47 25.29 -0.25 23.97
C HIS A 47 25.10 -0.38 25.48
N LEU A 48 23.85 -0.43 25.95
CA LEU A 48 23.53 -0.66 27.37
C LEU A 48 24.09 -1.99 27.88
N ARG A 49 24.16 -3.00 27.01
CA ARG A 49 24.68 -4.33 27.36
C ARG A 49 26.21 -4.43 27.29
N SER A 50 26.85 -3.76 26.35
CA SER A 50 28.30 -3.81 26.19
C SER A 50 29.06 -2.92 27.17
N GLY A 51 28.43 -1.84 27.68
CA GLY A 51 29.06 -0.86 28.55
C GLY A 51 30.15 -0.04 27.86
N ASP A 52 30.21 -0.08 26.52
CA ASP A 52 31.18 0.65 25.71
C ASP A 52 30.79 2.13 25.66
N GLU A 53 31.71 3.06 25.90
CA GLU A 53 31.39 4.50 25.94
C GLU A 53 31.17 5.13 24.54
N ALA A 54 31.57 4.44 23.48
CA ALA A 54 31.55 4.99 22.12
C ALA A 54 30.17 4.84 21.45
N VAL A 55 29.41 5.94 21.39
CA VAL A 55 28.15 6.03 20.64
C VAL A 55 28.44 6.46 19.19
N SER A 56 27.85 5.77 18.21
CA SER A 56 27.98 6.13 16.79
C SER A 56 27.41 7.54 16.52
N PRO A 57 28.09 8.39 15.72
CA PRO A 57 27.58 9.71 15.34
C PRO A 57 26.19 9.69 14.69
N ALA A 58 25.88 8.61 13.96
CA ALA A 58 24.56 8.43 13.36
C ALA A 58 23.47 8.25 14.42
N LEU A 59 23.75 7.53 15.51
CA LEU A 59 22.81 7.33 16.61
C LEU A 59 22.58 8.62 17.38
N ILE A 60 23.64 9.41 17.61
CA ILE A 60 23.55 10.74 18.23
C ILE A 60 22.61 11.64 17.42
N TRP A 61 22.81 11.73 16.11
CA TRP A 61 21.95 12.55 15.24
C TRP A 61 20.47 12.14 15.32
N ILE A 62 20.19 10.83 15.41
CA ILE A 62 18.81 10.32 15.52
C ILE A 62 18.20 10.68 16.87
N ILE A 63 18.95 10.55 17.97
CA ILE A 63 18.50 10.93 19.31
C ILE A 63 18.21 12.43 19.36
N GLU A 64 19.07 13.26 18.77
CA GLU A 64 18.88 14.72 18.72
C GLU A 64 17.62 15.13 17.92
N HIS A 65 17.22 14.33 16.93
CA HIS A 65 16.08 14.62 16.06
C HIS A 65 14.86 13.73 16.33
N ILE A 66 14.82 13.03 17.48
CA ILE A 66 13.81 12.01 17.76
C ILE A 66 12.38 12.56 17.67
N ASP A 67 12.13 13.78 18.15
CA ASP A 67 10.82 14.43 18.08
C ASP A 67 10.40 14.74 16.64
N SER A 68 11.35 15.21 15.82
CA SER A 68 11.11 15.49 14.40
C SER A 68 10.82 14.21 13.62
N LEU A 69 11.56 13.13 13.92
CA LEU A 69 11.35 11.82 13.33
C LEU A 69 10.01 11.21 13.77
N ASN A 70 9.62 11.38 15.03
CA ASN A 70 8.33 10.95 15.56
C ASN A 70 7.18 11.70 14.88
N LEU A 71 7.29 13.02 14.72
CA LEU A 71 6.31 13.84 14.01
C LEU A 71 6.19 13.42 12.54
N LEU A 72 7.33 13.20 11.86
CA LEU A 72 7.37 12.67 10.50
C LEU A 72 6.69 11.29 10.43
N GLY A 73 6.95 10.42 11.41
CA GLY A 73 6.32 9.11 11.51
C GLY A 73 4.81 9.19 11.67
N LEU A 74 4.31 10.10 12.51
CA LEU A 74 2.88 10.34 12.66
C LEU A 74 2.25 10.84 11.36
N PHE A 75 2.90 11.78 10.68
CA PHE A 75 2.44 12.29 9.39
C PHE A 75 2.39 11.19 8.33
N LEU A 76 3.43 10.37 8.23
CA LEU A 76 3.49 9.23 7.30
C LEU A 76 2.39 8.20 7.59
N VAL A 77 2.10 7.95 8.87
CA VAL A 77 0.98 7.09 9.29
C VAL A 77 -0.35 7.60 8.79
N GLY A 78 -0.65 8.86 9.08
CA GLY A 78 -1.88 9.49 8.58
C GLY A 78 -1.96 9.44 7.06
N ALA A 79 -0.85 9.74 6.39
CA ALA A 79 -0.75 9.75 4.94
C ALA A 79 -1.04 8.37 4.31
N TYR A 80 -0.43 7.28 4.80
CA TYR A 80 -0.70 5.96 4.22
C TYR A 80 -2.08 5.42 4.61
N LEU A 81 -2.58 5.68 5.81
CA LEU A 81 -3.92 5.24 6.23
C LEU A 81 -5.01 5.91 5.40
N VAL A 82 -5.04 7.25 5.39
CA VAL A 82 -6.00 8.02 4.61
C VAL A 82 -5.80 7.76 3.12
N GLY A 83 -4.55 7.71 2.67
CA GLY A 83 -4.18 7.39 1.31
C GLY A 83 -4.73 6.03 0.87
N PHE A 84 -4.64 5.00 1.70
CA PHE A 84 -5.17 3.67 1.41
C PHE A 84 -6.70 3.68 1.26
N PHE A 85 -7.44 4.31 2.18
CA PHE A 85 -8.90 4.40 2.10
C PHE A 85 -9.37 5.19 0.88
N VAL A 86 -8.77 6.34 0.62
CA VAL A 86 -9.08 7.17 -0.56
C VAL A 86 -8.74 6.43 -1.84
N TRP A 87 -7.58 5.78 -1.90
CA TRP A 87 -7.15 4.97 -3.04
C TRP A 87 -8.12 3.81 -3.29
N ARG A 88 -8.52 3.07 -2.25
CA ARG A 88 -9.45 1.94 -2.38
C ARG A 88 -10.81 2.39 -2.92
N ARG A 89 -11.35 3.49 -2.39
CA ARG A 89 -12.61 4.08 -2.87
C ARG A 89 -12.51 4.50 -4.34
N ARG A 90 -11.47 5.27 -4.70
CA ARG A 90 -11.26 5.73 -6.08
C ARG A 90 -11.04 4.57 -7.06
N THR A 91 -10.35 3.52 -6.62
CA THR A 91 -10.13 2.33 -7.45
C THR A 91 -11.44 1.61 -7.71
N LYS A 92 -12.27 1.43 -6.68
CA LYS A 92 -13.60 0.83 -6.83
C LYS A 92 -14.47 1.65 -7.79
N ASP A 93 -14.50 2.97 -7.63
CA ASP A 93 -15.26 3.86 -8.50
C ASP A 93 -14.77 3.80 -9.96
N ALA A 94 -13.46 3.70 -10.17
CA ALA A 94 -12.88 3.52 -11.51
C ALA A 94 -13.20 2.17 -12.15
N LEU A 95 -13.41 1.11 -11.37
CA LEU A 95 -13.67 -0.25 -11.85
C LEU A 95 -15.14 -0.54 -12.17
N ARG A 96 -16.09 0.19 -11.57
CA ARG A 96 -17.55 -0.07 -11.70
C ARG A 96 -18.08 -0.09 -13.14
N GLY A 97 -17.39 0.54 -14.09
CA GLY A 97 -17.77 0.56 -15.51
C GLY A 97 -17.05 -0.47 -16.38
N TYR A 98 -16.09 -1.23 -15.83
CA TYR A 98 -15.19 -2.11 -16.60
C TYR A 98 -15.20 -3.56 -16.12
N VAL A 99 -15.53 -3.80 -14.85
CA VAL A 99 -15.50 -5.14 -14.26
C VAL A 99 -16.80 -5.40 -13.50
N ALA A 100 -17.38 -6.59 -13.71
CA ALA A 100 -18.61 -7.01 -13.04
C ALA A 100 -18.48 -7.07 -11.50
N GLU A 101 -17.32 -7.49 -10.99
CA GLU A 101 -17.05 -7.63 -9.54
C GLU A 101 -15.80 -6.86 -9.09
N PRO A 102 -15.89 -5.53 -8.93
CA PRO A 102 -14.77 -4.70 -8.46
C PRO A 102 -14.25 -5.08 -7.08
N ASP A 103 -15.14 -5.56 -6.20
CA ASP A 103 -14.78 -5.88 -4.81
C ASP A 103 -13.92 -7.14 -4.72
N GLY A 104 -14.11 -8.12 -5.61
CA GLY A 104 -13.28 -9.32 -5.68
C GLY A 104 -11.82 -9.01 -6.05
N LEU A 105 -11.62 -8.07 -6.99
CA LEU A 105 -10.27 -7.63 -7.40
C LEU A 105 -9.51 -6.90 -6.30
N LEU A 106 -10.23 -6.16 -5.45
CA LEU A 106 -9.65 -5.40 -4.34
C LEU A 106 -9.56 -6.20 -3.03
N SER A 107 -10.15 -7.38 -2.99
CA SER A 107 -10.06 -8.29 -1.86
C SER A 107 -8.71 -9.02 -1.90
N HIS A 108 -7.84 -8.67 -0.95
CA HIS A 108 -6.56 -9.35 -0.77
C HIS A 108 -6.35 -9.61 0.72
N TRP A 109 -5.88 -10.82 1.06
CA TRP A 109 -5.65 -11.26 2.45
C TRP A 109 -4.60 -10.39 3.17
N SER A 110 -3.76 -9.68 2.44
CA SER A 110 -2.79 -8.74 3.01
C SER A 110 -3.45 -7.60 3.79
N VAL A 111 -4.65 -7.17 3.40
CA VAL A 111 -5.35 -6.06 4.05
C VAL A 111 -5.77 -6.42 5.48
N PRO A 112 -6.47 -7.54 5.75
CA PRO A 112 -6.75 -7.95 7.12
C PRO A 112 -5.48 -8.27 7.92
N VAL A 113 -4.45 -8.85 7.30
CA VAL A 113 -3.17 -9.12 7.99
C VAL A 113 -2.47 -7.83 8.41
N TRP A 114 -2.41 -6.84 7.51
CA TRP A 114 -1.87 -5.51 7.83
C TRP A 114 -2.67 -4.82 8.94
N ASN A 115 -4.00 -4.87 8.89
CA ASN A 115 -4.86 -4.32 9.95
C ASN A 115 -4.58 -5.00 11.30
N ALA A 116 -4.47 -6.34 11.30
CA ALA A 116 -4.15 -7.11 12.49
C ALA A 116 -2.77 -6.74 13.06
N ALA A 117 -1.76 -6.56 12.21
CA ALA A 117 -0.42 -6.13 12.62
C ALA A 117 -0.42 -4.72 13.22
N ILE A 118 -1.12 -3.75 12.61
CA ILE A 118 -1.27 -2.41 13.18
C ILE A 118 -1.97 -2.48 14.54
N PHE A 119 -3.08 -3.21 14.62
CA PHE A 119 -3.84 -3.34 15.86
C PHE A 119 -3.02 -4.02 16.96
N ALA A 120 -2.30 -5.10 16.64
CA ALA A 120 -1.39 -5.76 17.56
C ALA A 120 -0.29 -4.80 18.06
N SER A 121 0.31 -4.02 17.16
CA SER A 121 1.33 -3.03 17.55
C SER A 121 0.77 -1.96 18.51
N PHE A 122 -0.51 -1.59 18.34
CA PHE A 122 -1.18 -0.65 19.22
C PHE A 122 -1.52 -1.27 20.58
N LEU A 123 -1.98 -2.54 20.59
CA LEU A 123 -2.24 -3.28 21.81
C LEU A 123 -0.98 -3.47 22.65
N ILE A 124 0.16 -3.78 22.04
CA ILE A 124 1.45 -3.89 22.74
C ILE A 124 1.74 -2.59 23.49
N ARG A 125 1.63 -1.45 22.80
CA ARG A 125 1.89 -0.13 23.40
C ARG A 125 0.92 0.24 24.53
N MET A 126 -0.34 -0.19 24.44
CA MET A 126 -1.34 0.11 25.47
C MET A 126 -1.24 -0.77 26.71
N ASN A 127 -0.76 -2.01 26.58
CA ASN A 127 -0.81 -3.02 27.64
C ASN A 127 0.53 -3.27 28.32
N VAL A 128 1.63 -2.73 27.78
CA VAL A 128 2.95 -2.90 28.37
C VAL A 128 3.42 -1.58 28.94
N ASP A 129 3.66 -1.56 30.25
CA ASP A 129 4.29 -0.43 30.90
C ASP A 129 5.76 -0.36 30.49
N THR A 130 6.15 0.77 29.92
CA THR A 130 7.52 1.05 29.49
C THR A 130 8.18 2.11 30.39
N SER A 131 7.62 2.37 31.58
CA SER A 131 8.29 3.19 32.58
C SER A 131 9.62 2.54 32.99
N ALA A 132 10.73 3.23 32.73
CA ALA A 132 12.05 2.75 33.08
C ALA A 132 12.56 3.50 34.31
N GLU A 133 12.49 2.85 35.48
CA GLU A 133 13.04 3.37 36.75
C GLU A 133 14.49 2.90 36.98
N ASP A 134 14.89 1.80 36.33
CA ASP A 134 16.21 1.18 36.41
C ASP A 134 16.69 0.65 35.04
N LEU A 135 17.94 0.16 34.99
CA LEU A 135 18.57 -0.34 33.77
C LEU A 135 17.81 -1.53 33.18
N ASP A 136 17.31 -2.44 34.02
CA ASP A 136 16.54 -3.60 33.59
C ASP A 136 15.20 -3.17 32.97
N GLY A 137 14.54 -2.17 33.56
CA GLY A 137 13.35 -1.52 33.00
C GLY A 137 13.61 -0.84 31.66
N MET A 138 14.76 -0.17 31.48
CA MET A 138 15.16 0.41 30.19
C MET A 138 15.34 -0.68 29.12
N VAL A 139 16.03 -1.78 29.46
CA VAL A 139 16.23 -2.91 28.55
C VAL A 139 14.90 -3.54 28.16
N TRP A 140 13.99 -3.73 29.11
CA TRP A 140 12.66 -4.25 28.85
C TRP A 140 11.86 -3.33 27.93
N ALA A 141 11.84 -2.02 28.20
CA ALA A 141 11.16 -1.04 27.37
C ALA A 141 11.65 -1.09 25.91
N LEU A 142 12.98 -1.11 25.70
CA LEU A 142 13.58 -1.21 24.37
C LEU A 142 13.21 -2.51 23.64
N GLN A 143 13.13 -3.64 24.36
CA GLN A 143 12.71 -4.92 23.76
C GLN A 143 11.25 -4.87 23.29
N VAL A 144 10.39 -4.23 24.07
CA VAL A 144 8.97 -4.07 23.76
C VAL A 144 8.78 -3.13 22.56
N GLU A 145 9.51 -2.02 22.53
CA GLU A 145 9.51 -1.07 21.40
C GLU A 145 10.04 -1.74 20.12
N ALA A 146 11.16 -2.45 20.20
CA ALA A 146 11.71 -3.21 19.09
C ALA A 146 10.69 -4.26 18.58
N LEU A 147 10.04 -5.00 19.47
CA LEU A 147 8.99 -5.95 19.10
C LEU A 147 7.82 -5.25 18.39
N GLN A 148 7.37 -4.11 18.92
CA GLN A 148 6.33 -3.30 18.30
C GLN A 148 6.72 -2.87 16.87
N HIS A 149 7.95 -2.40 16.68
CA HIS A 149 8.48 -2.00 15.38
C HIS A 149 8.59 -3.19 14.41
N VAL A 150 9.00 -4.37 14.88
CA VAL A 150 9.04 -5.61 14.07
C VAL A 150 7.65 -6.00 13.59
N VAL A 151 6.66 -6.06 14.48
CA VAL A 151 5.27 -6.41 14.11
C VAL A 151 4.73 -5.41 13.08
N ARG A 152 4.97 -4.12 13.30
CA ARG A 152 4.53 -3.06 12.39
C ARG A 152 5.23 -3.15 11.03
N LEU A 153 6.54 -3.38 11.00
CA LEU A 153 7.31 -3.53 9.77
C LEU A 153 6.84 -4.74 8.94
N ALA A 154 6.56 -5.87 9.61
CA ALA A 154 5.97 -7.04 8.97
C ALA A 154 4.60 -6.71 8.34
N GLY A 155 3.74 -6.02 9.08
CA GLY A 155 2.44 -5.57 8.58
C GLY A 155 2.54 -4.65 7.36
N LEU A 156 3.42 -3.65 7.40
CA LEU A 156 3.63 -2.72 6.28
C LEU A 156 4.23 -3.42 5.05
N THR A 157 5.11 -4.40 5.25
CA THR A 157 5.68 -5.20 4.16
C THR A 157 4.60 -6.03 3.47
N VAL A 158 3.74 -6.69 4.26
CA VAL A 158 2.57 -7.42 3.74
C VAL A 158 1.63 -6.49 2.98
N LEU A 159 1.41 -5.27 3.47
CA LEU A 159 0.62 -4.26 2.75
C LEU A 159 1.25 -3.89 1.40
N LEU A 160 2.56 -3.66 1.33
CA LEU A 160 3.25 -3.32 0.07
C LEU A 160 3.08 -4.43 -0.97
N ILE A 161 3.27 -5.69 -0.56
CA ILE A 161 3.05 -6.86 -1.42
C ILE A 161 1.59 -6.87 -1.90
N GLY A 162 0.64 -6.68 -0.98
CA GLY A 162 -0.77 -6.60 -1.30
C GLY A 162 -1.14 -5.50 -2.30
N LEU A 163 -0.59 -4.29 -2.11
CA LEU A 163 -0.81 -3.18 -3.03
C LEU A 163 -0.23 -3.46 -4.41
N TRP A 164 0.93 -4.11 -4.48
CA TRP A 164 1.53 -4.55 -5.74
C TRP A 164 0.62 -5.54 -6.47
N GLU A 165 0.19 -6.59 -5.78
CA GLU A 165 -0.70 -7.63 -6.32
C GLU A 165 -2.05 -7.04 -6.78
N ILE A 166 -2.69 -6.20 -5.96
CA ILE A 166 -3.95 -5.55 -6.34
C ILE A 166 -3.74 -4.65 -7.55
N ARG A 167 -2.63 -3.90 -7.61
CA ARG A 167 -2.30 -3.06 -8.78
C ARG A 167 -2.24 -3.88 -10.06
N ASP A 168 -1.59 -5.05 -10.02
CA ASP A 168 -1.46 -5.91 -11.19
C ASP A 168 -2.79 -6.57 -11.56
N ARG A 169 -3.60 -6.99 -10.58
CA ARG A 169 -4.98 -7.48 -10.80
C ARG A 169 -5.89 -6.41 -11.41
N VAL A 170 -5.80 -5.17 -10.96
CA VAL A 170 -6.56 -4.05 -11.54
C VAL A 170 -6.15 -3.84 -13.00
N ARG A 171 -4.85 -3.84 -13.30
CA ARG A 171 -4.36 -3.71 -14.68
C ARG A 171 -4.84 -4.85 -15.57
N ALA A 172 -4.82 -6.09 -15.07
CA ALA A 172 -5.38 -7.24 -15.77
C ALA A 172 -6.89 -7.08 -15.99
N GLY A 173 -7.65 -6.68 -14.97
CA GLY A 173 -9.09 -6.45 -15.07
C GLY A 173 -9.47 -5.40 -16.12
N PHE A 174 -8.70 -4.32 -16.26
CA PHE A 174 -8.90 -3.34 -17.34
C PHE A 174 -8.60 -3.93 -18.72
N ARG A 175 -7.51 -4.68 -18.85
CA ARG A 175 -7.12 -5.32 -20.12
C ARG A 175 -8.16 -6.35 -20.57
N ASP A 176 -8.70 -7.11 -19.61
CA ASP A 176 -9.57 -8.26 -19.86
C ASP A 176 -11.06 -7.84 -19.93
N SER A 177 -11.38 -6.56 -19.71
CA SER A 177 -12.74 -6.00 -19.76
C SER A 177 -13.38 -5.98 -21.16
N GLY A 178 -12.61 -6.23 -22.21
CA GLY A 178 -13.07 -6.12 -23.60
C GLY A 178 -13.29 -4.68 -24.10
N VAL A 179 -13.15 -3.68 -23.23
CA VAL A 179 -13.25 -2.27 -23.62
C VAL A 179 -11.97 -1.84 -24.33
N MET A 180 -12.11 -1.33 -25.56
CA MET A 180 -11.00 -0.82 -26.36
C MET A 180 -10.94 0.71 -26.32
N ARG A 181 -9.71 1.26 -26.31
CA ARG A 181 -9.44 2.69 -26.38
C ARG A 181 -8.68 3.02 -27.67
N PRO A 182 -8.99 4.13 -28.37
CA PRO A 182 -8.26 4.51 -29.56
C PRO A 182 -6.86 5.04 -29.22
N THR A 183 -5.84 4.63 -29.99
CA THR A 183 -4.41 4.96 -29.74
C THR A 183 -4.08 6.41 -30.09
N ARG A 184 -4.83 7.03 -31.02
CA ARG A 184 -4.84 8.48 -31.28
C ARG A 184 -6.19 9.05 -30.89
N ARG A 185 -6.22 10.23 -30.27
CA ARG A 185 -7.43 11.07 -30.22
C ARG A 185 -7.75 11.48 -31.66
N THR A 186 -8.44 10.62 -32.40
CA THR A 186 -9.01 10.99 -33.69
C THR A 186 -10.25 11.84 -33.38
N PRO A 187 -10.28 13.14 -33.72
CA PRO A 187 -11.47 13.95 -33.53
C PRO A 187 -12.64 13.30 -34.28
N GLY A 188 -13.76 13.03 -33.59
CA GLY A 188 -15.02 12.62 -34.23
C GLY A 188 -15.33 11.12 -34.31
N ARG A 189 -14.54 10.21 -33.73
CA ARG A 189 -14.88 8.76 -33.71
C ARG A 189 -15.50 8.36 -32.37
N ILE A 190 -16.79 7.99 -32.41
CA ILE A 190 -17.54 7.46 -31.26
C ILE A 190 -16.92 6.10 -30.86
N PRO A 191 -16.69 5.83 -29.56
CA PRO A 191 -16.13 4.55 -29.12
C PRO A 191 -17.04 3.39 -29.54
N PHE A 192 -16.43 2.36 -30.15
CA PHE A 192 -17.12 1.13 -30.52
C PHE A 192 -17.50 0.40 -29.23
N GLN A 193 -18.77 0.47 -28.85
CA GLN A 193 -19.35 -0.36 -27.81
C GLN A 193 -19.59 -1.72 -28.47
N GLY A 194 -18.68 -2.67 -28.25
CA GLY A 194 -18.81 -4.01 -28.82
C GLY A 194 -20.16 -4.60 -28.44
N ASP A 195 -20.94 -4.96 -29.46
CA ASP A 195 -22.28 -5.49 -29.32
C ASP A 195 -22.30 -6.68 -28.36
N ALA A 196 -22.94 -6.47 -27.20
CA ALA A 196 -23.42 -7.55 -26.39
C ALA A 196 -24.50 -8.30 -27.19
N ALA A 197 -24.15 -9.48 -27.67
CA ALA A 197 -25.00 -10.61 -28.02
C ALA A 197 -26.51 -10.33 -28.25
N GLY A 198 -26.94 -10.43 -29.51
CA GLY A 198 -28.31 -10.76 -29.87
C GLY A 198 -28.34 -11.94 -30.85
N PRO A 199 -28.73 -13.16 -30.43
CA PRO A 199 -29.02 -14.24 -31.36
C PRO A 199 -30.49 -14.12 -31.80
N GLY A 200 -30.70 -13.66 -33.03
CA GLY A 200 -31.99 -13.77 -33.73
C GLY A 200 -31.71 -14.09 -35.19
N ALA A 201 -31.69 -15.38 -35.58
CA ALA A 201 -32.84 -16.04 -36.21
C ALA A 201 -33.41 -15.16 -37.33
N GLY A 202 -32.99 -15.34 -38.58
CA GLY A 202 -33.44 -16.47 -39.37
C GLY A 202 -34.79 -16.14 -40.00
N GLY A 203 -34.77 -15.30 -41.04
CA GLY A 203 -35.93 -14.94 -41.84
C GLY A 203 -35.59 -15.03 -43.32
N THR A 204 -35.76 -16.21 -43.89
CA THR A 204 -35.82 -16.43 -45.35
C THR A 204 -37.01 -15.67 -45.94
N PRO A 205 -36.85 -14.94 -47.05
CA PRO A 205 -37.98 -14.47 -47.83
C PRO A 205 -38.44 -15.59 -48.75
N ASP A 206 -39.67 -16.06 -48.56
CA ASP A 206 -40.37 -16.90 -49.53
C ASP A 206 -41.61 -16.15 -50.03
N ARG A 207 -41.53 -15.78 -51.32
CA ARG A 207 -42.56 -15.36 -52.29
C ARG A 207 -43.35 -14.07 -52.08
#